data_AF-B0ETC1-F1
#
_entry.id   AF-B0ETC1-F1
#
_cell.length_a   1.000
_cell.length_b   1.000
_cell.length_c   1.000
_cell.angle_alpha   90.00
_cell.angle_beta   90.00
_cell.angle_gamma   90.00
#
_symmetry.space_group_name_H-M   'P 1'
#
loop_
_entity.id
_entity.type
_entity.pdbx_description
1 polymer ?
#
loop_
_entity_poly.entity_id
_entity_poly.type
_entity_poly.pdbx_seq_one_letter_code
_entity_poly.pdbx_strand_id
1 'polypeptide(L)'
;MYDYSIKMNEILIEYYKYKEEMNKVSECYLKMGELYKMKNDKSLMYIGEYYFVKFIGKEWGELENKEYIYRSELRIGEAITQMTKSLGVTLNGTITIINQNKDINELPFNTSFIQIGSVKKLEDKDQTNKFISEIPIIKTKDNKNITIKDIWKKKLYITTEHPLPSELIRQKVLHIEEYLCTPIECCIDDVIKKKKQLTSQFIISTQRNTPTMTLLSLLQGSLIPQVNGGIIEYFEMIKSTDINKEYREQLLNEITSFLDLCNECLNLYETILNKKYFQLHLKMKDGLHSLYSILNSLIIND
;
A
#
# COMPACT_ATOMS: atom_id res chain seq x y z
N MET A 1 19.40 4.93 -6.65
CA MET A 1 20.43 4.10 -7.34
C MET A 1 20.86 4.78 -8.65
N TYR A 2 19.92 5.22 -9.49
CA TYR A 2 20.23 6.03 -10.69
C TYR A 2 21.08 7.28 -10.40
N ASP A 3 20.80 8.01 -9.32
CA ASP A 3 21.55 9.24 -8.98
C ASP A 3 23.04 9.01 -8.73
N TYR A 4 23.38 7.88 -8.12
CA TYR A 4 24.78 7.52 -7.90
C TYR A 4 25.46 7.18 -9.23
N SER A 5 24.81 6.38 -10.08
CA SER A 5 25.31 6.05 -11.41
C SER A 5 25.45 7.30 -12.30
N ILE A 6 24.53 8.27 -12.20
CA ILE A 6 24.60 9.55 -12.92
C ILE A 6 25.83 10.33 -12.46
N LYS A 7 26.00 10.54 -11.13
CA LYS A 7 27.18 11.23 -10.58
C LYS A 7 28.50 10.55 -10.93
N MET A 8 28.54 9.22 -10.93
CA MET A 8 29.74 8.48 -11.35
C MET A 8 30.08 8.71 -12.82
N ASN A 9 29.08 8.78 -13.71
CA ASN A 9 29.32 9.09 -15.11
C ASN A 9 29.79 10.54 -15.30
N GLU A 10 29.32 11.50 -14.51
CA GLU A 10 29.82 12.89 -14.53
C GLU A 10 31.33 12.94 -14.23
N ILE A 11 31.79 12.24 -13.19
CA ILE A 11 33.21 12.14 -12.83
C ILE A 11 34.01 11.42 -13.94
N LEU A 12 33.48 10.32 -14.48
CA LEU A 12 34.14 9.57 -15.56
C LEU A 12 34.28 10.40 -16.83
N ILE A 13 33.29 11.25 -17.14
CA ILE A 13 33.36 12.17 -18.29
C ILE A 13 34.52 13.15 -18.12
N GLU A 14 34.71 13.74 -16.94
CA GLU A 14 35.84 14.63 -16.68
C GLU A 14 37.18 13.91 -16.85
N TYR A 15 37.29 12.69 -16.30
CA TYR A 15 38.48 11.86 -16.42
C TYR A 15 38.79 11.49 -17.89
N TYR A 16 37.81 11.01 -18.64
CA TYR A 16 38.01 10.60 -20.03
C TYR A 16 38.25 11.79 -20.97
N LYS A 17 37.69 12.97 -20.68
CA LYS A 17 38.05 14.22 -21.38
C LYS A 17 39.52 14.55 -21.15
N TYR A 18 40.01 14.46 -19.92
CA TYR A 18 41.42 14.68 -19.59
C TYR A 18 42.36 13.68 -20.31
N LYS A 19 41.91 12.44 -20.51
CA LYS A 19 42.65 11.41 -21.25
C LYS A 19 42.47 11.45 -22.77
N GLU A 20 41.68 12.39 -23.28
CA GLU A 20 41.33 12.52 -24.70
C GLU A 20 40.63 11.27 -25.29
N GLU A 21 40.01 10.45 -24.44
CA GLU A 21 39.31 9.21 -24.83
C GLU A 21 37.85 9.49 -25.20
N MET A 22 37.62 10.22 -26.30
CA MET A 22 36.29 10.74 -26.67
C MET A 22 35.22 9.68 -26.91
N ASN A 23 35.61 8.47 -27.35
CA ASN A 23 34.66 7.36 -27.48
C ASN A 23 34.04 6.97 -26.14
N LYS A 24 34.81 6.94 -25.05
CA LYS A 24 34.30 6.64 -23.71
C LYS A 24 33.48 7.78 -23.12
N VAL A 25 33.82 9.03 -23.47
CA VAL A 25 32.98 10.20 -23.14
C VAL A 25 31.59 10.06 -23.77
N SER A 26 31.52 9.67 -25.04
CA SER A 26 30.26 9.41 -25.75
C SER A 26 29.44 8.30 -25.07
N GLU A 27 30.06 7.18 -24.72
CA GLU A 27 29.41 6.08 -24.00
C GLU A 27 28.82 6.53 -22.65
N CYS A 28 29.55 7.34 -21.88
CA CYS A 28 29.06 7.87 -20.61
C CYS A 28 27.83 8.78 -20.80
N TYR A 29 27.83 9.66 -21.80
CA TYR A 29 26.68 10.51 -22.11
C TYR A 29 25.46 9.70 -22.57
N LEU A 30 25.65 8.69 -23.42
CA LEU A 30 24.57 7.78 -23.82
C LEU A 30 23.96 7.07 -22.62
N LYS A 31 24.82 6.55 -21.73
CA LYS A 31 24.39 5.88 -20.50
C LYS A 31 23.66 6.82 -19.55
N MET A 32 24.11 8.07 -19.41
CA MET A 32 23.38 9.09 -18.66
C MET A 32 22.01 9.37 -19.27
N GLY A 33 21.91 9.47 -20.60
CA GLY A 33 20.64 9.64 -21.30
C GLY A 33 19.65 8.51 -21.02
N GLU A 34 20.11 7.26 -21.00
CA GLU A 34 19.30 6.10 -20.60
C GLU A 34 18.89 6.17 -19.12
N LEU A 35 19.82 6.49 -18.22
CA LEU A 35 19.54 6.62 -16.78
C LEU A 35 18.50 7.71 -16.50
N TYR A 36 18.56 8.86 -17.19
CA TYR A 36 17.56 9.92 -17.06
C TYR A 36 16.19 9.49 -17.61
N LYS A 37 16.15 8.74 -18.73
CA LYS A 37 14.90 8.17 -19.25
C LYS A 37 14.29 7.19 -18.24
N MET A 38 15.08 6.27 -17.69
CA MET A 38 14.63 5.32 -16.66
C MET A 38 14.15 6.03 -15.39
N LYS A 39 14.87 7.06 -14.94
CA LYS A 39 14.48 7.88 -13.78
C LYS A 39 13.16 8.60 -13.99
N ASN A 40 12.86 9.01 -15.23
CA ASN A 40 11.60 9.67 -15.57
C ASN A 40 10.44 8.70 -15.78
N ASP A 41 10.73 7.42 -16.07
CA ASP A 41 9.72 6.39 -16.21
C ASP A 41 9.30 5.83 -14.85
N LYS A 42 8.22 6.41 -14.29
CA LYS A 42 7.62 5.97 -13.02
C LYS A 42 7.17 4.49 -13.03
N SER A 43 6.99 3.87 -14.20
CA SER A 43 6.65 2.45 -14.30
C SER A 43 7.84 1.51 -14.11
N LEU A 44 9.05 2.00 -14.38
CA LEU A 44 10.32 1.28 -14.17
C LEU A 44 10.93 1.54 -12.79
N MET A 45 10.39 2.51 -12.05
CA MET A 45 10.82 2.92 -10.71
C MET A 45 10.30 1.98 -9.61
N TYR A 46 10.31 0.65 -9.82
CA TYR A 46 10.00 -0.31 -8.77
C TYR A 46 11.14 -0.31 -7.74
N ILE A 47 10.88 0.30 -6.59
CA ILE A 47 11.88 0.47 -5.51
C ILE A 47 11.93 -0.76 -4.58
N GLY A 48 11.25 -1.85 -4.94
CA GLY A 48 11.12 -3.04 -4.10
C GLY A 48 10.06 -2.87 -3.02
N GLU A 49 9.69 -3.99 -2.41
CA GLU A 49 8.79 -4.09 -1.26
C GLU A 49 9.58 -3.94 0.05
N TYR A 50 8.86 -3.59 1.12
CA TYR A 50 9.46 -3.46 2.45
C TYR A 50 8.76 -4.38 3.44
N TYR A 51 9.56 -5.03 4.29
CA TYR A 51 9.06 -5.98 5.29
C TYR A 51 9.61 -5.67 6.67
N PHE A 52 8.71 -5.55 7.66
CA PHE A 52 9.09 -5.63 9.06
C PHE A 52 9.45 -7.08 9.38
N VAL A 53 10.57 -7.28 10.07
CA VAL A 53 11.06 -8.60 10.50
C VAL A 53 11.54 -8.51 11.94
N LYS A 54 11.01 -9.38 12.80
CA LYS A 54 11.42 -9.56 14.20
C LYS A 54 11.84 -10.99 14.46
N PHE A 55 12.98 -11.14 15.12
CA PHE A 55 13.53 -12.44 15.52
C PHE A 55 13.15 -12.74 16.97
N ILE A 56 12.51 -13.88 17.22
CA ILE A 56 11.95 -14.24 18.53
C ILE A 56 12.52 -15.61 18.94
N GLY A 57 13.05 -15.71 20.15
CA GLY A 57 13.62 -16.95 20.70
C GLY A 57 15.14 -16.94 20.78
N LYS A 58 15.67 -17.69 21.75
CA LYS A 58 17.09 -17.67 22.14
C LYS A 58 18.04 -18.24 21.07
N GLU A 59 17.56 -19.06 20.15
CA GLU A 59 18.41 -19.64 19.08
C GLU A 59 18.94 -18.57 18.11
N TRP A 60 18.35 -17.37 18.12
CA TRP A 60 18.80 -16.24 17.30
C TRP A 60 20.06 -15.55 17.84
N GLY A 61 20.52 -15.87 19.05
CA GLY A 61 21.71 -15.28 19.65
C GLY A 61 21.64 -13.75 19.68
N GLU A 62 22.60 -13.07 19.05
CA GLU A 62 22.58 -11.61 18.98
C GLU A 62 21.37 -11.01 18.24
N LEU A 63 20.67 -11.79 17.41
CA LEU A 63 19.46 -11.32 16.73
C LEU A 63 18.21 -11.43 17.61
N GLU A 64 18.26 -12.12 18.75
CA GLU A 64 17.11 -12.29 19.63
C GLU A 64 16.49 -10.93 20.00
N ASN A 65 15.17 -10.81 19.78
CA ASN A 65 14.36 -9.62 19.99
C ASN A 65 14.76 -8.38 19.17
N LYS A 66 15.63 -8.51 18.17
CA LYS A 66 15.94 -7.41 17.24
C LYS A 66 14.89 -7.31 16.13
N GLU A 67 14.63 -6.07 15.75
CA GLU A 67 13.62 -5.67 14.77
C GLU A 67 14.28 -4.90 13.63
N TYR A 68 13.86 -5.20 12.40
CA TYR A 68 14.42 -4.61 11.19
C TYR A 68 13.33 -4.31 10.17
N ILE A 69 13.56 -3.30 9.34
CA ILE A 69 12.88 -3.16 8.05
C ILE A 69 13.83 -3.68 6.97
N TYR A 70 13.37 -4.67 6.21
CA TYR A 70 14.05 -5.20 5.04
C TYR A 70 13.49 -4.57 3.78
N ARG A 71 14.35 -4.30 2.80
CA ARG A 71 13.99 -4.09 1.41
C ARG A 71 14.12 -5.42 0.67
N SER A 72 13.14 -5.75 -0.15
CA SER A 72 13.14 -6.96 -0.97
C SER A 72 12.62 -6.67 -2.36
N GLU A 73 13.13 -7.38 -3.35
CA GLU A 73 12.58 -7.37 -4.71
C GLU A 73 11.40 -8.35 -4.85
N LEU A 74 11.30 -9.31 -3.92
CA LEU A 74 10.29 -10.36 -3.91
C LEU A 74 9.02 -9.92 -3.19
N ARG A 75 7.89 -10.51 -3.60
CA ARG A 75 6.62 -10.41 -2.85
C ARG A 75 6.70 -11.22 -1.56
N ILE A 76 5.89 -10.86 -0.56
CA ILE A 76 6.01 -11.41 0.80
C ILE A 76 5.96 -12.95 0.83
N GLY A 77 5.08 -13.58 0.04
CA GLY A 77 5.00 -15.04 -0.03
C GLY A 77 6.27 -15.70 -0.59
N GLU A 78 6.88 -15.09 -1.60
CA GLU A 78 8.16 -15.55 -2.17
C GLU A 78 9.32 -15.29 -1.22
N ALA A 79 9.33 -14.12 -0.57
CA ALA A 79 10.34 -13.75 0.43
C ALA A 79 10.31 -14.72 1.62
N ILE A 80 9.12 -15.07 2.13
CA ILE A 80 8.91 -16.08 3.17
C ILE A 80 9.42 -17.44 2.68
N THR A 81 9.04 -17.87 1.47
CA THR A 81 9.46 -19.16 0.92
C THR A 81 10.98 -19.26 0.79
N GLN A 82 11.63 -18.21 0.30
CA GLN A 82 13.09 -18.15 0.20
C GLN A 82 13.75 -18.18 1.58
N MET A 83 13.24 -17.39 2.53
CA MET A 83 13.73 -17.34 3.91
C MET A 83 13.63 -18.70 4.59
N THR A 84 12.48 -19.38 4.48
CA THR A 84 12.28 -20.73 5.02
C THR A 84 13.28 -21.73 4.42
N LYS A 85 13.53 -21.68 3.10
CA LYS A 85 14.52 -22.55 2.46
C LYS A 85 15.94 -22.28 2.97
N SER A 86 16.34 -21.03 3.12
CA SER A 86 17.68 -20.67 3.61
C SER A 86 17.90 -21.06 5.08
N LEU A 87 16.88 -20.91 5.93
CA LEU A 87 16.95 -21.24 7.36
C LEU A 87 16.83 -22.75 7.61
N GLY A 88 16.01 -23.46 6.84
CA GLY A 88 15.86 -24.92 6.94
C GLY A 88 17.11 -25.70 6.53
N VAL A 89 18.03 -25.08 5.76
CA VAL A 89 19.34 -25.66 5.43
C VAL A 89 20.37 -25.44 6.55
N THR A 90 20.14 -24.50 7.46
CA THR A 90 21.15 -24.05 8.44
C THR A 90 20.84 -24.40 9.89
N LEU A 91 19.60 -24.73 10.26
CA LEU A 91 19.20 -24.89 11.67
C LEU A 91 18.63 -26.30 11.94
N ASN A 92 19.14 -26.94 13.00
CA ASN A 92 18.71 -28.26 13.50
C ASN A 92 17.32 -28.22 14.19
N GLY A 93 16.48 -27.22 13.88
CA GLY A 93 15.20 -26.95 14.53
C GLY A 93 14.18 -26.29 13.59
N THR A 94 12.90 -26.41 13.91
CA THR A 94 11.78 -25.94 13.08
C THR A 94 11.53 -24.44 13.33
N ILE A 95 12.31 -23.56 12.72
CA ILE A 95 12.00 -22.12 12.75
C ILE A 95 10.66 -21.88 12.07
N THR A 96 9.75 -21.24 12.79
CA THR A 96 8.41 -20.97 12.30
C THR A 96 8.26 -19.51 11.93
N ILE A 97 7.91 -19.24 10.68
CA ILE A 97 7.58 -17.88 10.23
C ILE A 97 6.12 -17.59 10.59
N ILE A 98 5.88 -16.48 11.28
CA ILE A 98 4.56 -16.04 11.71
C ILE A 98 4.24 -14.66 11.13
N ASN A 99 2.96 -14.39 10.95
CA ASN A 99 2.50 -13.08 10.50
C ASN A 99 2.66 -12.04 11.62
N GLN A 100 2.95 -10.80 11.24
CA GLN A 100 3.04 -9.63 12.13
C GLN A 100 1.80 -9.42 13.02
N ASN A 101 0.63 -9.91 12.62
CA ASN A 101 -0.59 -9.82 13.42
C ASN A 101 -0.62 -10.78 14.62
N LYS A 102 0.24 -11.78 14.68
CA LYS A 102 0.22 -12.79 15.74
C LYS A 102 0.81 -12.21 17.03
N ASP A 103 0.07 -12.36 18.14
CA ASP A 103 0.57 -11.93 19.45
C ASP A 103 1.74 -12.83 19.86
N ILE A 104 2.85 -12.18 20.23
CA ILE A 104 4.07 -12.84 20.67
C ILE A 104 3.84 -13.53 22.02
N ASN A 105 2.94 -12.98 22.86
CA ASN A 105 2.62 -13.55 24.18
C ASN A 105 1.88 -14.89 24.09
N GLU A 106 1.29 -15.21 22.94
CA GLU A 106 0.60 -16.48 22.68
C GLU A 106 1.54 -17.55 22.11
N LEU A 107 2.83 -17.26 21.95
CA LEU A 107 3.80 -18.17 21.34
C LEU A 107 4.42 -19.12 22.38
N PRO A 108 4.68 -20.39 22.02
CA PRO A 108 5.44 -21.32 22.84
C PRO A 108 6.85 -20.81 23.17
N PHE A 109 7.24 -20.88 24.45
CA PHE A 109 8.54 -20.38 24.93
C PHE A 109 9.77 -21.14 24.40
N ASN A 110 9.59 -22.37 23.92
CA ASN A 110 10.69 -23.26 23.52
C ASN A 110 10.83 -23.38 21.99
N THR A 111 10.35 -22.38 21.25
CA THR A 111 10.38 -22.38 19.78
C THR A 111 10.84 -21.01 19.28
N SER A 112 11.66 -21.02 18.24
CA SER A 112 12.16 -19.80 17.60
C SER A 112 11.26 -19.41 16.44
N PHE A 113 10.93 -18.13 16.37
CA PHE A 113 10.05 -17.56 15.35
C PHE A 113 10.71 -16.42 14.60
N ILE A 114 10.27 -16.22 13.37
CA ILE A 114 10.44 -14.96 12.66
C ILE A 114 9.05 -14.38 12.45
N GLN A 115 8.81 -13.20 13.00
CA GLN A 115 7.60 -12.45 12.73
C GLN A 115 7.83 -11.51 11.55
N ILE A 116 6.99 -11.60 10.52
CA ILE A 116 7.13 -10.83 9.28
C ILE A 116 5.81 -10.18 8.85
N GLY A 117 5.88 -8.95 8.33
CA GLY A 117 4.73 -8.23 7.76
C GLY A 117 5.13 -7.16 6.76
N SER A 118 4.24 -6.88 5.80
CA SER A 118 4.43 -5.81 4.82
C SER A 118 4.37 -4.44 5.47
N VAL A 119 5.30 -3.57 5.11
CA VAL A 119 5.30 -2.15 5.49
C VAL A 119 5.39 -1.28 4.25
N LYS A 120 4.87 -0.07 4.34
CA LYS A 120 4.97 0.95 3.28
C LYS A 120 5.79 2.11 3.78
N LYS A 121 6.41 2.84 2.87
CA LYS A 121 6.99 4.15 3.19
C LYS A 121 5.87 5.08 3.66
N LEU A 122 6.13 5.87 4.70
CA LEU A 122 5.18 6.87 5.16
C LEU A 122 5.08 8.05 4.18
N GLU A 123 6.19 8.37 3.50
CA GLU A 123 6.29 9.45 2.52
C GLU A 123 6.74 8.88 1.16
N ASP A 124 6.20 9.42 0.06
CA ASP A 124 6.56 9.05 -1.31
C ASP A 124 7.94 9.62 -1.73
N LYS A 125 8.91 9.61 -0.81
CA LYS A 125 10.30 9.99 -1.06
C LYS A 125 11.12 8.77 -1.50
N ASP A 126 12.14 9.00 -2.32
CA ASP A 126 13.04 7.94 -2.77
C ASP A 126 13.69 7.23 -1.58
N GLN A 127 14.20 8.00 -0.62
CA GLN A 127 14.77 7.53 0.63
C GLN A 127 13.95 8.03 1.83
N THR A 128 13.62 7.11 2.74
CA THR A 128 12.95 7.44 4.00
C THR A 128 13.37 6.48 5.10
N ASN A 129 13.41 6.96 6.33
CA ASN A 129 13.53 6.13 7.53
C ASN A 129 12.19 5.94 8.26
N LYS A 130 11.08 6.41 7.67
CA LYS A 130 9.74 6.31 8.25
C LYS A 130 8.86 5.38 7.43
N PHE A 131 8.30 4.38 8.11
CA PHE A 131 7.45 3.35 7.53
C PHE A 131 6.14 3.24 8.31
N ILE A 132 5.14 2.65 7.66
CA ILE A 132 3.85 2.32 8.27
C ILE A 132 3.49 0.87 7.96
N SER A 133 3.14 0.11 8.99
CA SER A 133 2.42 -1.16 8.86
C SER A 133 0.96 -0.95 9.22
N GLU A 134 0.05 -1.56 8.46
CA GLU A 134 -1.38 -1.54 8.73
C GLU A 134 -1.88 -2.97 8.90
N ILE A 135 -2.36 -3.28 10.10
CA ILE A 135 -2.73 -4.64 10.50
C ILE A 135 -4.23 -4.66 10.82
N PRO A 136 -5.06 -5.40 10.06
CA PRO A 136 -6.46 -5.53 10.38
C PRO A 136 -6.64 -6.31 11.69
N ILE A 137 -7.55 -5.83 12.54
CA ILE A 137 -7.93 -6.47 13.80
C ILE A 137 -9.44 -6.67 13.78
N ILE A 138 -9.89 -7.92 13.93
CA ILE A 138 -11.31 -8.25 14.02
C ILE A 138 -11.65 -8.43 15.50
N LYS A 139 -12.48 -7.55 16.06
CA LYS A 139 -12.88 -7.58 17.48
C LYS A 139 -14.19 -8.33 17.69
N THR A 140 -14.30 -9.53 17.13
CA THR A 140 -15.39 -10.46 17.44
C THR A 140 -14.87 -11.89 17.55
N LYS A 141 -15.54 -12.70 18.39
CA LYS A 141 -15.31 -14.15 18.46
C LYS A 141 -16.18 -14.91 17.46
N ASP A 142 -17.21 -14.26 16.90
CA ASP A 142 -18.08 -14.85 15.89
C ASP A 142 -17.49 -14.60 14.49
N ASN A 143 -16.72 -15.57 14.01
CA ASN A 143 -16.10 -15.50 12.68
C ASN A 143 -17.11 -15.60 11.52
N LYS A 144 -18.40 -15.88 11.79
CA LYS A 144 -19.42 -16.02 10.74
C LYS A 144 -20.16 -14.72 10.44
N ASN A 145 -20.29 -13.84 11.43
CA ASN A 145 -21.07 -12.59 11.32
C ASN A 145 -20.20 -11.36 11.60
N ILE A 146 -19.09 -11.22 10.87
CA ILE A 146 -18.21 -10.06 11.00
C ILE A 146 -18.91 -8.86 10.35
N THR A 147 -19.14 -7.82 11.14
CA THR A 147 -19.72 -6.56 10.66
C THR A 147 -18.64 -5.49 10.51
N ILE A 148 -18.96 -4.39 9.83
CA ILE A 148 -18.05 -3.24 9.71
C ILE A 148 -17.66 -2.65 11.08
N LYS A 149 -18.52 -2.78 12.10
CA LYS A 149 -18.28 -2.35 13.49
C LYS A 149 -17.22 -3.20 14.20
N ASP A 150 -16.97 -4.42 13.72
CA ASP A 150 -15.97 -5.33 14.27
C ASP A 150 -14.58 -5.13 13.64
N ILE A 151 -14.48 -4.33 12.58
CA ILE A 151 -13.26 -4.13 11.80
C ILE A 151 -12.48 -2.94 12.37
N TRP A 152 -11.39 -3.25 13.04
CA TRP A 152 -10.41 -2.31 13.55
C TRP A 152 -9.12 -2.42 12.74
N LYS A 153 -8.25 -1.43 12.87
CA LYS A 153 -6.95 -1.43 12.18
C LYS A 153 -5.89 -0.88 13.10
N LYS A 154 -4.84 -1.66 13.32
CA LYS A 154 -3.64 -1.21 14.03
C LYS A 154 -2.64 -0.65 13.03
N LYS A 155 -2.27 0.63 13.20
CA LYS A 155 -1.21 1.29 12.46
C LYS A 155 0.05 1.30 13.31
N LEU A 156 1.15 0.80 12.77
CA LEU A 156 2.48 0.87 13.39
C LEU A 156 3.34 1.84 12.59
N TYR A 157 3.67 2.99 13.18
CA TYR A 157 4.59 3.96 12.62
C TYR A 157 6.01 3.60 13.07
N ILE A 158 6.83 3.18 12.12
CA ILE A 158 8.12 2.56 12.38
C ILE A 158 9.22 3.51 11.91
N THR A 159 10.16 3.83 12.80
CA THR A 159 11.35 4.62 12.48
C THR A 159 12.59 3.73 12.50
N THR A 160 13.33 3.72 11.40
CA THR A 160 14.61 3.00 11.29
C THR A 160 15.81 3.89 11.58
N GLU A 161 16.93 3.26 11.90
CA GLU A 161 18.21 3.93 12.20
C GLU A 161 18.72 4.78 11.04
N HIS A 162 18.68 4.23 9.83
CA HIS A 162 18.98 4.96 8.60
C HIS A 162 17.87 4.81 7.56
N PRO A 163 17.81 5.69 6.55
CA PRO A 163 16.84 5.58 5.46
C PRO A 163 17.03 4.33 4.61
N LEU A 164 15.95 3.80 4.06
CA LEU A 164 15.99 2.87 2.94
C LEU A 164 15.42 3.52 1.66
N PRO A 165 15.94 3.16 0.47
CA PRO A 165 17.05 2.24 0.25
C PRO A 165 18.41 2.82 0.68
N SER A 166 19.28 1.93 1.16
CA SER A 166 20.68 2.18 1.53
C SER A 166 21.60 1.13 0.90
N GLU A 167 22.90 1.22 1.17
CA GLU A 167 23.86 0.15 0.84
C GLU A 167 23.48 -1.18 1.52
N LEU A 168 22.91 -1.10 2.72
CA LEU A 168 22.33 -2.24 3.41
C LEU A 168 20.91 -2.52 2.93
N ILE A 169 20.59 -3.82 2.84
CA ILE A 169 19.25 -4.31 2.48
C ILE A 169 18.27 -4.26 3.66
N ARG A 170 18.75 -4.02 4.87
CA ARG A 170 17.92 -3.90 6.09
C ARG A 170 18.44 -2.79 6.98
N GLN A 171 17.53 -2.16 7.70
CA GLN A 171 17.85 -1.15 8.72
C GLN A 171 17.20 -1.52 10.04
N LYS A 172 17.92 -1.31 11.15
CA LYS A 172 17.41 -1.60 12.49
C LYS A 172 16.24 -0.67 12.80
N VAL A 173 15.20 -1.21 13.41
CA VAL A 173 14.10 -0.40 13.97
C VAL A 173 14.57 0.23 15.27
N LEU A 174 14.39 1.55 15.39
CA LEU A 174 14.69 2.30 16.61
C LEU A 174 13.44 2.54 17.45
N HIS A 175 12.32 2.82 16.78
CA HIS A 175 11.08 3.24 17.44
C HIS A 175 9.87 2.75 16.67
N ILE A 176 8.83 2.37 17.42
CA ILE A 176 7.52 1.99 16.88
C ILE A 176 6.46 2.73 17.70
N GLU A 177 5.62 3.51 17.02
CA GLU A 177 4.41 4.11 17.59
C GLU A 177 3.20 3.32 17.12
N GLU A 178 2.36 2.90 18.06
CA GLU A 178 1.14 2.17 17.78
C GLU A 178 -0.07 3.09 17.84
N TYR A 179 -0.91 3.04 16.82
CA TYR A 179 -2.20 3.71 16.78
C TYR A 179 -3.30 2.72 16.41
N LEU A 180 -4.33 2.63 17.24
CA LEU A 180 -5.47 1.77 16.98
C LEU A 180 -6.62 2.58 16.38
N CYS A 181 -6.89 2.35 15.10
CA CYS A 181 -8.03 2.95 14.40
C CYS A 181 -9.33 2.23 14.80
N THR A 182 -10.32 3.03 15.17
CA THR A 182 -11.71 2.64 15.36
C THR A 182 -12.37 2.24 14.02
N PRO A 183 -13.51 1.54 14.04
CA PRO A 183 -14.22 1.15 12.83
C PRO A 183 -14.58 2.31 11.90
N ILE A 184 -15.00 3.46 12.45
CA ILE A 184 -15.31 4.62 11.60
C ILE A 184 -14.06 5.21 10.96
N GLU A 185 -12.94 5.29 11.68
CA GLU A 185 -11.66 5.73 11.11
C GLU A 185 -11.18 4.77 10.02
N CYS A 186 -11.42 3.46 10.17
CA CYS A 186 -11.18 2.47 9.12
C CYS A 186 -11.98 2.79 7.86
N CYS A 187 -13.29 3.07 7.99
CA CYS A 187 -14.13 3.44 6.85
C CYS A 187 -13.63 4.72 6.17
N ILE A 188 -13.32 5.76 6.94
CA ILE A 188 -12.81 7.05 6.41
C ILE A 188 -11.50 6.82 5.64
N ASP A 189 -10.53 6.14 6.25
CA ASP A 189 -9.24 5.84 5.64
C ASP A 189 -9.37 5.01 4.35
N ASP A 190 -10.31 4.05 4.33
CA ASP A 190 -10.58 3.22 3.16
C ASP A 190 -11.21 4.03 2.02
N VAL A 191 -12.17 4.93 2.30
CA VAL A 191 -12.78 5.83 1.30
C VAL A 191 -11.73 6.79 0.74
N ILE A 192 -10.91 7.40 1.59
CA ILE A 192 -9.82 8.29 1.17
C ILE A 192 -8.83 7.56 0.25
N LYS A 193 -8.43 6.33 0.60
CA LYS A 193 -7.53 5.51 -0.22
C LYS A 193 -8.15 5.18 -1.58
N LYS A 194 -9.42 4.77 -1.62
CA LYS A 194 -10.14 4.54 -2.88
C LYS A 194 -10.23 5.80 -3.71
N LYS A 195 -10.53 6.95 -3.11
CA LYS A 195 -10.56 8.26 -3.77
C LYS A 195 -9.21 8.63 -4.38
N LYS A 196 -8.11 8.47 -3.64
CA LYS A 196 -6.75 8.73 -4.15
C LYS A 196 -6.40 7.83 -5.33
N GLN A 197 -6.70 6.53 -5.25
CA GLN A 197 -6.48 5.59 -6.35
C GLN A 197 -7.33 5.96 -7.58
N LEU A 198 -8.60 6.28 -7.38
CA LEU A 198 -9.52 6.65 -8.45
C LEU A 198 -9.09 7.96 -9.13
N THR A 199 -8.71 8.97 -8.35
CA THR A 199 -8.17 10.25 -8.86
C THR A 199 -6.94 10.02 -9.72
N SER A 200 -6.00 9.19 -9.25
CA SER A 200 -4.79 8.86 -10.01
C SER A 200 -5.13 8.20 -11.34
N GLN A 201 -6.08 7.25 -11.36
CA GLN A 201 -6.48 6.59 -12.60
C GLN A 201 -7.27 7.50 -13.54
N PHE A 202 -8.10 8.40 -13.00
CA PHE A 202 -8.82 9.40 -13.76
C PHE A 202 -7.85 10.32 -14.52
N ILE A 203 -6.81 10.83 -13.86
CA ILE A 203 -5.76 11.65 -14.48
C ILE A 203 -5.05 10.88 -15.61
N ILE A 204 -4.64 9.63 -15.34
CA ILE A 204 -3.96 8.78 -16.34
C ILE A 204 -4.86 8.54 -17.56
N SER A 205 -6.14 8.23 -17.34
CA SER A 205 -7.09 7.98 -18.42
C SER A 205 -7.37 9.23 -19.26
N THR A 206 -7.48 10.39 -18.62
CA THR A 206 -7.64 11.67 -19.29
C THR A 206 -6.43 11.99 -20.16
N GLN A 207 -5.21 11.85 -19.62
CA GLN A 207 -3.97 12.12 -20.36
C GLN A 207 -3.79 11.19 -21.57
N ARG A 208 -4.21 9.93 -21.46
CA ARG A 208 -4.10 8.95 -22.55
C ARG A 208 -5.27 8.98 -23.53
N ASN A 209 -6.31 9.76 -23.25
CA ASN A 209 -7.58 9.73 -23.96
C ASN A 209 -8.15 8.31 -24.12
N THR A 210 -7.96 7.46 -23.10
CA THR A 210 -8.47 6.09 -23.05
C THR A 210 -8.62 5.57 -21.61
N PRO A 211 -9.76 4.94 -21.26
CA PRO A 211 -9.96 4.35 -19.95
C PRO A 211 -8.98 3.22 -19.67
N THR A 212 -8.36 3.22 -18.49
CA THR A 212 -7.56 2.08 -18.05
C THR A 212 -8.49 0.96 -17.55
N MET A 213 -8.08 -0.30 -17.74
CA MET A 213 -8.78 -1.44 -17.11
C MET A 213 -8.80 -1.31 -15.58
N THR A 214 -7.78 -0.66 -15.00
CA THR A 214 -7.71 -0.35 -13.57
C THR A 214 -8.81 0.62 -13.15
N LEU A 215 -9.04 1.70 -13.90
CA LEU A 215 -10.16 2.63 -13.63
C LEU A 215 -11.50 1.89 -13.62
N LEU A 216 -11.73 1.05 -14.64
CA LEU A 216 -12.94 0.24 -14.74
C LEU A 216 -13.11 -0.71 -13.54
N SER A 217 -12.02 -1.40 -13.16
CA SER A 217 -12.04 -2.33 -12.02
C SER A 217 -12.31 -1.62 -10.69
N LEU A 218 -11.75 -0.42 -10.48
CA LEU A 218 -12.01 0.39 -9.29
C LEU A 218 -13.45 0.88 -9.22
N LEU A 219 -14.01 1.37 -10.33
CA LEU A 219 -15.42 1.78 -10.41
C LEU A 219 -16.37 0.61 -10.15
N GLN A 220 -16.14 -0.52 -10.84
CA GLN A 220 -16.95 -1.71 -10.67
C GLN A 220 -16.92 -2.20 -9.22
N GLY A 221 -15.73 -2.32 -8.62
CA GLY A 221 -15.57 -2.78 -7.24
C GLY A 221 -16.10 -1.81 -6.18
N SER A 222 -16.36 -0.55 -6.56
CA SER A 222 -16.90 0.46 -5.63
C SER A 222 -18.43 0.61 -5.74
N LEU A 223 -18.96 0.56 -6.97
CA LEU A 223 -20.37 0.86 -7.26
C LEU A 223 -21.24 -0.39 -7.35
N ILE A 224 -20.68 -1.52 -7.76
CA ILE A 224 -21.37 -2.80 -7.91
C ILE A 224 -20.53 -3.95 -7.35
N PRO A 225 -20.15 -3.89 -6.06
CA PRO A 225 -19.27 -4.89 -5.47
C PRO A 225 -19.94 -6.28 -5.42
N GLN A 226 -19.16 -7.33 -5.67
CA GLN A 226 -19.66 -8.71 -5.75
C GLN A 226 -19.26 -9.60 -4.56
N VAL A 227 -18.21 -9.21 -3.81
CA VAL A 227 -17.56 -10.09 -2.82
C VAL A 227 -17.60 -9.49 -1.40
N ASN A 228 -17.34 -8.20 -1.28
CA ASN A 228 -17.39 -7.45 -0.01
C ASN A 228 -18.54 -6.44 -0.13
N GLY A 229 -19.33 -6.14 0.91
CA GLY A 229 -20.51 -5.27 0.74
C GLY A 229 -20.18 -3.85 0.26
N GLY A 230 -18.93 -3.41 0.37
CA GLY A 230 -18.45 -2.19 -0.29
C GLY A 230 -18.92 -0.94 0.44
N ILE A 231 -19.07 0.19 -0.26
CA ILE A 231 -19.38 1.48 0.39
C ILE A 231 -20.74 1.45 1.08
N ILE A 232 -21.66 0.58 0.64
CA ILE A 232 -22.98 0.48 1.26
C ILE A 232 -22.90 0.10 2.75
N GLU A 233 -21.91 -0.70 3.15
CA GLU A 233 -21.70 -1.12 4.54
C GLU A 233 -21.30 0.07 5.41
N TYR A 234 -20.65 1.09 4.85
CA TYR A 234 -20.22 2.27 5.59
C TYR A 234 -21.40 3.16 6.01
N PHE A 235 -22.53 3.08 5.31
CA PHE A 235 -23.76 3.77 5.74
C PHE A 235 -24.29 3.24 7.07
N GLU A 236 -24.05 1.97 7.41
CA GLU A 236 -24.39 1.42 8.73
C GLU A 236 -23.56 2.06 9.85
N MET A 237 -22.35 2.54 9.55
CA MET A 237 -21.61 3.37 10.51
C MET A 237 -22.28 4.73 10.68
N ILE A 238 -22.64 5.41 9.59
CA ILE A 238 -23.28 6.75 9.65
C ILE A 238 -24.57 6.71 10.48
N LYS A 239 -25.41 5.69 10.31
CA LYS A 239 -26.66 5.50 11.06
C LYS A 239 -26.47 5.25 12.55
N SER A 240 -25.27 4.90 13.00
CA SER A 240 -25.02 4.52 14.40
C SER A 240 -24.99 5.75 15.29
N THR A 241 -25.82 5.75 16.35
CA THR A 241 -25.90 6.85 17.33
C THR A 241 -24.67 6.97 18.23
N ASP A 242 -23.94 5.86 18.40
CA ASP A 242 -22.83 5.74 19.35
C ASP A 242 -21.52 6.38 18.88
N ILE A 243 -21.52 7.01 17.70
CA ILE A 243 -20.33 7.59 17.11
C ILE A 243 -20.29 9.10 17.30
N ASN A 244 -19.10 9.62 17.59
CA ASN A 244 -18.84 11.04 17.60
C ASN A 244 -19.30 11.71 16.27
N LYS A 245 -20.02 12.83 16.41
CA LYS A 245 -20.61 13.58 15.30
C LYS A 245 -19.58 14.02 14.25
N GLU A 246 -18.39 14.46 14.68
CA GLU A 246 -17.33 14.93 13.79
C GLU A 246 -16.85 13.82 12.83
N TYR A 247 -16.59 12.62 13.34
CA TYR A 247 -16.21 11.49 12.49
C TYR A 247 -17.34 11.04 11.55
N ARG A 248 -18.61 11.14 11.99
CA ARG A 248 -19.76 10.86 11.12
C ARG A 248 -19.86 11.86 9.97
N GLU A 249 -19.77 13.15 10.27
CA GLU A 249 -19.74 14.21 9.25
C GLU A 249 -18.55 14.04 8.30
N GLN A 250 -17.37 13.71 8.83
CA GLN A 250 -16.20 13.43 8.01
C GLN A 250 -16.42 12.25 7.06
N LEU A 251 -16.94 11.12 7.56
CA LEU A 251 -17.24 9.96 6.72
C LEU A 251 -18.28 10.29 5.64
N LEU A 252 -19.32 11.05 5.99
CA LEU A 252 -20.35 11.48 5.05
C LEU A 252 -19.77 12.37 3.95
N ASN A 253 -18.93 13.34 4.30
CA ASN A 253 -18.25 14.22 3.35
C ASN A 253 -17.30 13.44 2.43
N GLU A 254 -16.54 12.49 2.97
CA GLU A 254 -15.63 11.65 2.20
C GLU A 254 -16.39 10.72 1.23
N ILE A 255 -17.51 10.12 1.65
CA ILE A 255 -18.36 9.31 0.76
C ILE A 255 -18.97 10.18 -0.33
N THR A 256 -19.48 11.36 0.00
CA THR A 256 -20.06 12.30 -0.98
C THR A 256 -19.05 12.66 -2.05
N SER A 257 -17.87 13.15 -1.63
CA SER A 257 -16.76 13.48 -2.53
C SER A 257 -16.29 12.29 -3.36
N PHE A 258 -16.29 11.08 -2.80
CA PHE A 258 -15.96 9.88 -3.54
C PHE A 258 -17.00 9.54 -4.62
N LEU A 259 -18.30 9.62 -4.31
CA LEU A 259 -19.35 9.35 -5.29
C LEU A 259 -19.37 10.39 -6.42
N ASP A 260 -19.12 11.66 -6.11
CA ASP A 260 -18.96 12.71 -7.12
C ASP A 260 -17.82 12.40 -8.08
N LEU A 261 -16.67 11.97 -7.55
CA LEU A 261 -15.55 11.51 -8.37
C LEU A 261 -15.90 10.27 -9.20
N CYS A 262 -16.66 9.31 -8.65
CA CYS A 262 -17.17 8.18 -9.41
C CYS A 262 -18.05 8.63 -10.58
N ASN A 263 -18.91 9.62 -10.38
CA ASN A 263 -19.75 10.20 -11.43
C ASN A 263 -18.90 10.82 -12.55
N GLU A 264 -17.91 11.65 -12.20
CA GLU A 264 -16.96 12.22 -13.16
C GLU A 264 -16.22 11.14 -13.96
N CYS A 265 -15.73 10.11 -13.27
CA CYS A 265 -15.06 8.98 -13.90
C CYS A 265 -15.97 8.21 -14.86
N LEU A 266 -17.26 8.04 -14.52
CA LEU A 266 -18.24 7.39 -15.39
C LEU A 266 -18.54 8.25 -16.62
N ASN A 267 -18.67 9.57 -16.47
CA ASN A 267 -18.89 10.48 -17.59
C ASN A 267 -17.70 10.48 -18.56
N LEU A 268 -16.47 10.47 -18.03
CA LEU A 268 -15.26 10.26 -18.83
C LEU A 268 -15.26 8.88 -19.51
N TYR A 269 -15.75 7.84 -18.83
CA TYR A 269 -15.84 6.50 -19.41
C TYR A 269 -16.82 6.45 -20.57
N GLU A 270 -17.95 7.15 -20.47
CA GLU A 270 -18.99 7.24 -21.49
C GLU A 270 -18.49 7.89 -22.79
N THR A 271 -17.68 8.94 -22.68
CA THR A 271 -17.13 9.64 -23.85
C THR A 271 -16.10 8.81 -24.62
N ILE A 272 -15.50 7.80 -23.97
CA ILE A 272 -14.44 6.96 -24.54
C ILE A 272 -14.87 5.48 -24.61
N LEU A 273 -16.17 5.22 -24.53
CA LEU A 273 -16.74 3.89 -24.36
C LEU A 273 -16.67 3.05 -25.64
N ASN A 274 -16.10 1.84 -25.54
CA ASN A 274 -16.27 0.81 -26.56
C ASN A 274 -17.56 0.01 -26.28
N LYS A 275 -18.29 -0.40 -27.33
CA LYS A 275 -19.53 -1.21 -27.27
C LYS A 275 -19.45 -2.40 -26.30
N LYS A 276 -18.27 -3.01 -26.14
CA LYS A 276 -18.01 -4.15 -25.23
C LYS A 276 -18.44 -3.89 -23.78
N TYR A 277 -18.24 -2.68 -23.26
CA TYR A 277 -18.46 -2.38 -21.83
C TYR A 277 -19.72 -1.56 -21.55
N PHE A 278 -20.58 -1.36 -22.55
CA PHE A 278 -21.78 -0.54 -22.40
C PHE A 278 -22.73 -1.04 -21.31
N GLN A 279 -23.01 -2.34 -21.28
CA GLN A 279 -23.87 -2.95 -20.26
C GLN A 279 -23.27 -2.84 -18.85
N LEU A 280 -21.96 -2.95 -18.73
CA LEU A 280 -21.27 -2.78 -17.45
C LEU A 280 -21.35 -1.32 -16.99
N HIS A 281 -21.20 -0.37 -17.91
CA HIS A 281 -21.32 1.05 -17.63
C HIS A 281 -22.71 1.43 -17.10
N LEU A 282 -23.79 0.93 -17.73
CA LEU A 282 -25.16 1.15 -17.25
C LEU A 282 -25.36 0.62 -15.82
N LYS A 283 -24.91 -0.62 -15.54
CA LYS A 283 -24.98 -1.18 -14.18
C LYS A 283 -24.23 -0.34 -13.15
N MET A 284 -23.07 0.22 -13.52
CA MET A 284 -22.33 1.12 -12.62
C MET A 284 -23.07 2.44 -12.39
N LYS A 285 -23.74 3.01 -13.41
CA LYS A 285 -24.61 4.18 -13.24
C LYS A 285 -25.78 3.88 -12.29
N ASP A 286 -26.45 2.73 -12.45
CA ASP A 286 -27.53 2.31 -11.55
C ASP A 286 -27.04 2.11 -10.11
N GLY A 287 -25.86 1.52 -9.94
CA GLY A 287 -25.20 1.36 -8.64
C GLY A 287 -24.90 2.72 -8.00
N LEU A 288 -24.35 3.66 -8.76
CA LEU A 288 -24.10 5.04 -8.30
C LEU A 288 -25.40 5.75 -7.88
N HIS A 289 -26.45 5.67 -8.68
CA HIS A 289 -27.76 6.25 -8.33
C HIS A 289 -28.34 5.66 -7.05
N SER A 290 -28.21 4.34 -6.87
CA SER A 290 -28.66 3.66 -5.65
C SER A 290 -27.90 4.15 -4.41
N LEU A 291 -26.59 4.33 -4.52
CA LEU A 291 -25.75 4.85 -3.43
C LEU A 291 -26.09 6.32 -3.09
N TYR A 292 -26.31 7.19 -4.08
CA TYR A 292 -26.76 8.56 -3.84
C TYR A 292 -28.13 8.61 -3.17
N SER A 293 -29.07 7.74 -3.56
CA SER A 293 -30.38 7.66 -2.92
C SER A 293 -30.26 7.36 -1.42
N ILE A 294 -29.41 6.39 -1.07
CA ILE A 294 -29.13 6.06 0.34
C ILE A 294 -28.46 7.24 1.04
N LEU A 295 -27.41 7.83 0.46
CA LEU A 295 -26.69 8.97 1.03
C LEU A 295 -27.64 10.15 1.31
N ASN A 296 -28.49 10.53 0.35
CA ASN A 296 -29.44 11.63 0.50
C ASN A 296 -30.48 11.34 1.59
N SER A 297 -30.91 10.08 1.74
CA SER A 297 -31.81 9.70 2.84
C SER A 297 -31.18 9.87 4.22
N LEU A 298 -29.85 9.83 4.33
CA LEU A 298 -29.16 10.04 5.60
C LEU A 298 -28.99 11.53 5.92
N ILE A 299 -28.71 12.36 4.91
CA ILE A 299 -28.56 13.81 5.07
C ILE A 299 -29.86 14.49 5.48
N ILE A 300 -31.01 13.99 5.01
CA ILE A 300 -32.33 14.58 5.29
C ILE A 300 -32.83 14.26 6.72
N ASN A 301 -32.27 13.25 7.36
CA ASN A 301 -32.73 12.74 8.67
C ASN A 301 -31.86 13.19 9.86
N ASP A 302 -30.87 14.06 9.64
CA ASP A 302 -30.07 14.76 10.67
C ASP A 302 -30.52 16.23 10.81
#